data_AF-H5WU13-F1
#
_entry.id   AF-H5WU13-F1
#
_cell.length_a   1.000
_cell.length_b   1.000
_cell.length_c   1.000
_cell.angle_alpha   90.00
_cell.angle_beta   90.00
_cell.angle_gamma   90.00
#
_symmetry.space_group_name_H-M   'P 1'
#
loop_
_entity.id
_entity.type
_entity.pdbx_description
1 polymer ?
#
loop_
_entity_poly.entity_id
_entity_poly.type
_entity_poly.pdbx_seq_one_letter_code
_entity_poly.pdbx_strand_id
1 'polypeptide(L)'
;MEDINTPSTTGLMDRPAGPDYRLGAIPLAPERFSTWKERLAQWRALRDAPLYLEDGRARAARGAERHAKRRLSVHHATQYGHVFSNKRIPRDVQAAAMGRFEADLIALTPRRVLVLEVKNWSGQLKVAGDRWVQVQRSGAEVTHPNLLAHNREKLRALHRYLAHAGVNIPAERFHQAVIFVNPRLEIDPAIADHPAVLCMDDVGDVLGSGTSLGRHMAARLVQLLTDAETNATLAENLLKVIPPTEVAAATAAIKGLRTWDRLTLRGGRELQGDIIWLRLTGNQAPAAALKPGGAASLEWRRGVIGGIQWVLRNRGAGNLRGDIFWDQHLVPGRRVPLDADDCVYFHEPGEPKPSIIALSHVERLQIG
;
A
#
# COMPACT_ATOMS: atom_id res chain seq x y z
N MET A 1 20.85 -4.52 -36.87
CA MET A 1 21.32 -3.12 -36.85
C MET A 1 20.12 -2.26 -36.54
N GLU A 2 20.11 -1.76 -35.31
CA GLU A 2 19.26 -0.73 -34.66
C GLU A 2 18.87 -1.23 -33.27
N ASP A 3 19.71 -0.85 -32.31
CA ASP A 3 19.57 -1.09 -30.88
C ASP A 3 18.51 -0.15 -30.31
N ILE A 4 17.33 -0.70 -30.01
CA ILE A 4 16.32 -0.07 -29.18
C ILE A 4 16.60 -0.53 -27.76
N ASN A 5 17.36 0.22 -26.95
CA ASN A 5 17.30 0.24 -25.46
C ASN A 5 18.46 1.02 -24.80
N THR A 6 18.61 2.30 -25.13
CA THR A 6 19.39 3.24 -24.28
C THR A 6 18.63 4.56 -24.20
N PRO A 7 18.11 4.98 -23.02
CA PRO A 7 17.57 6.31 -22.88
C PRO A 7 18.71 7.32 -23.02
N SER A 8 18.65 8.14 -24.05
CA SER A 8 19.59 9.23 -24.32
C SER A 8 19.60 10.24 -23.16
N THR A 9 20.78 10.42 -22.59
CA THR A 9 21.16 11.47 -21.64
C THR A 9 21.08 12.83 -22.33
N THR A 10 19.95 13.53 -22.25
CA THR A 10 19.85 15.00 -22.36
C THR A 10 18.39 15.41 -22.30
N GLY A 11 18.03 16.13 -21.24
CA GLY A 11 16.69 16.70 -21.09
C GLY A 11 16.51 17.20 -19.67
N LEU A 12 17.13 18.36 -19.38
CA LEU A 12 16.69 19.19 -18.26
C LEU A 12 15.20 19.48 -18.51
N MET A 13 14.32 18.80 -17.77
CA MET A 13 12.91 19.13 -17.74
C MET A 13 12.73 20.08 -16.57
N ASP A 14 12.49 21.36 -16.87
CA ASP A 14 12.03 22.36 -15.92
C ASP A 14 10.71 21.90 -15.29
N ARG A 15 10.82 21.17 -14.18
CA ARG A 15 9.72 20.86 -13.28
C ARG A 15 9.77 21.92 -12.18
N PRO A 16 8.63 22.52 -11.77
CA PRO A 16 8.62 23.37 -10.57
C PRO A 16 9.27 22.62 -9.42
N ALA A 17 10.07 23.32 -8.60
CA ALA A 17 10.86 22.74 -7.53
C ALA A 17 9.99 21.81 -6.69
N GLY A 18 10.13 20.50 -6.96
CA GLY A 18 9.49 19.46 -6.18
C GLY A 18 10.07 19.48 -4.77
N PRO A 19 9.46 18.76 -3.83
CA PRO A 19 10.03 18.62 -2.50
C PRO A 19 11.48 18.11 -2.60
N ASP A 20 12.35 18.59 -1.72
CA ASP A 20 13.83 18.55 -1.83
C ASP A 20 14.44 17.15 -2.03
N TYR A 21 13.68 16.08 -1.74
CA TYR A 21 14.09 14.69 -1.98
C TYR A 21 13.91 14.22 -3.44
N ARG A 22 13.23 15.01 -4.30
CA ARG A 22 13.03 14.70 -5.72
C ARG A 22 14.11 15.36 -6.57
N LEU A 23 14.75 14.56 -7.42
CA LEU A 23 15.80 15.01 -8.31
C LEU A 23 15.22 15.37 -9.69
N GLY A 24 15.68 16.48 -10.25
CA GLY A 24 15.27 16.93 -11.60
C GLY A 24 15.87 16.08 -12.73
N ALA A 25 16.98 15.40 -12.46
CA ALA A 25 17.63 14.47 -13.38
C ALA A 25 18.34 13.36 -12.59
N ILE A 26 18.69 12.27 -13.28
CA ILE A 26 19.55 11.23 -12.73
C ILE A 26 20.91 11.87 -12.47
N PRO A 27 21.43 11.88 -11.22
CA PRO A 27 22.76 12.41 -10.96
C PRO A 27 23.78 11.66 -11.83
N LEU A 28 24.66 12.37 -12.52
CA LEU A 28 25.76 11.71 -13.23
C LEU A 28 26.55 10.90 -12.20
N ALA A 29 26.71 9.59 -12.43
CA ALA A 29 27.58 8.77 -11.60
C ALA A 29 29.00 9.32 -11.80
N PRO A 30 29.57 10.05 -10.84
CA PRO A 30 30.90 10.55 -11.03
C PRO A 30 31.83 9.35 -11.01
N GLU A 31 32.87 9.38 -11.85
CA GLU A 31 34.08 8.63 -11.51
C GLU A 31 34.46 9.05 -10.09
N ARG A 32 34.29 8.13 -9.12
CA ARG A 32 34.37 8.36 -7.65
C ARG A 32 35.06 9.68 -7.27
N PHE A 33 34.26 10.64 -6.79
CA PHE A 33 34.64 11.98 -6.31
C PHE A 33 36.13 12.17 -6.02
N SER A 34 36.80 12.90 -6.90
CA SER A 34 38.26 13.02 -6.87
C SER A 34 38.77 13.88 -5.71
N THR A 35 37.97 14.84 -5.20
CA THR A 35 38.45 15.79 -4.17
C THR A 35 37.76 15.66 -2.81
N TRP A 36 38.50 16.02 -1.75
CA TRP A 36 37.94 16.09 -0.39
C TRP A 36 36.91 17.21 -0.23
N LYS A 37 36.98 18.27 -1.04
CA LYS A 37 36.05 19.41 -0.99
C LYS A 37 34.65 19.00 -1.45
N GLU A 38 34.56 18.23 -2.53
CA GLU A 38 33.30 17.67 -3.03
C GLU A 38 32.67 16.73 -2.00
N ARG A 39 33.48 15.84 -1.41
CA ARG A 39 33.01 14.97 -0.32
C ARG A 39 32.53 15.79 0.87
N LEU A 40 33.23 16.86 1.26
CA LEU A 40 32.79 17.72 2.36
C LEU A 40 31.43 18.40 2.07
N ALA A 41 31.24 18.89 0.84
CA ALA A 41 29.98 19.51 0.43
C ALA A 41 28.81 18.51 0.50
N GLN A 42 29.02 17.29 0.02
CA GLN A 42 28.03 16.22 0.12
C GLN A 42 27.74 15.80 1.56
N TRP A 43 28.75 15.75 2.42
CA TRP A 43 28.53 15.43 3.84
C TRP A 43 27.65 16.49 4.48
N ARG A 44 27.88 17.77 4.17
CA ARG A 44 27.02 18.87 4.64
C ARG A 44 25.59 18.71 4.14
N ALA A 45 25.40 18.44 2.86
CA ALA A 45 24.06 18.17 2.30
C ALA A 45 23.38 16.98 2.99
N LEU A 46 24.11 15.88 3.25
CA LEU A 46 23.60 14.73 3.99
C LEU A 46 23.25 15.08 5.45
N ARG A 47 24.09 15.85 6.13
CA ARG A 47 23.87 16.25 7.52
C ARG A 47 22.66 17.18 7.64
N ASP A 48 22.53 18.11 6.70
CA ASP A 48 21.56 19.19 6.74
C ASP A 48 20.23 18.81 6.04
N ALA A 49 20.14 17.61 5.45
CA ALA A 49 18.92 17.07 4.84
C ALA A 49 17.73 17.11 5.82
N PRO A 50 16.55 17.63 5.44
CA PRO A 50 15.44 17.87 6.36
C PRO A 50 14.78 16.59 6.87
N LEU A 51 14.00 16.73 7.95
CA LEU A 51 13.08 15.70 8.43
C LEU A 51 11.72 15.87 7.75
N TYR A 52 11.25 14.82 7.10
CA TYR A 52 9.94 14.71 6.50
C TYR A 52 9.02 14.01 7.49
N LEU A 53 8.34 14.80 8.30
CA LEU A 53 7.31 14.29 9.18
C LEU A 53 6.08 13.93 8.36
N GLU A 54 5.49 12.81 8.74
CA GLU A 54 4.23 12.38 8.17
C GLU A 54 3.08 13.31 8.56
N ASP A 55 2.25 13.67 7.58
CA ASP A 55 1.04 14.44 7.82
C ASP A 55 0.07 13.70 8.78
N GLY A 56 -0.57 14.46 9.66
CA GLY A 56 -1.47 13.92 10.68
C GLY A 56 -2.65 13.14 10.09
N ARG A 57 -3.19 13.56 8.93
CA ARG A 57 -4.31 12.86 8.28
C ARG A 57 -3.85 11.52 7.71
N ALA A 58 -2.70 11.49 7.04
CA ALA A 58 -2.13 10.25 6.51
C ALA A 58 -1.84 9.25 7.64
N ARG A 59 -1.23 9.72 8.74
CA ARG A 59 -0.98 8.90 9.94
C ARG A 59 -2.28 8.36 10.54
N ALA A 60 -3.32 9.17 10.63
CA ALA A 60 -4.62 8.78 11.16
C ALA A 60 -5.33 7.76 10.25
N ALA A 61 -5.22 7.90 8.91
CA ALA A 61 -5.76 6.94 7.96
C ALA A 61 -5.09 5.56 8.10
N ARG A 62 -3.76 5.50 8.11
CA ARG A 62 -3.05 4.23 8.36
C ARG A 62 -3.32 3.66 9.75
N GLY A 63 -3.48 4.52 10.75
CA GLY A 63 -3.88 4.14 12.10
C GLY A 63 -5.24 3.44 12.12
N ALA A 64 -6.20 3.98 11.36
CA ALA A 64 -7.54 3.42 11.19
C ALA A 64 -7.51 2.05 10.52
N GLU A 65 -6.81 1.90 9.40
CA GLU A 65 -6.65 0.60 8.71
C GLU A 65 -6.05 -0.47 9.64
N ARG A 66 -4.99 -0.11 10.39
CA ARG A 66 -4.38 -1.02 11.38
C ARG A 66 -5.34 -1.38 12.51
N HIS A 67 -6.16 -0.43 12.95
CA HIS A 67 -7.16 -0.66 13.99
C HIS A 67 -8.27 -1.61 13.49
N ALA A 68 -8.82 -1.34 12.30
CA ALA A 68 -9.79 -2.19 11.62
C ALA A 68 -9.25 -3.61 11.43
N LYS A 69 -8.04 -3.75 10.89
CA LYS A 69 -7.37 -5.05 10.76
C LYS A 69 -7.25 -5.77 12.09
N ARG A 70 -6.73 -5.10 13.13
CA ARG A 70 -6.52 -5.72 14.45
C ARG A 70 -7.85 -6.22 15.01
N ARG A 71 -8.91 -5.41 14.91
CA ARG A 71 -10.24 -5.78 15.39
C ARG A 71 -10.79 -6.97 14.61
N LEU A 72 -10.72 -6.96 13.28
CA LEU A 72 -11.13 -8.10 12.46
C LEU A 72 -10.33 -9.37 12.80
N SER A 73 -9.01 -9.24 12.97
CA SER A 73 -8.10 -10.33 13.37
C SER A 73 -8.37 -10.86 14.78
N VAL A 74 -8.78 -10.02 15.73
CA VAL A 74 -9.12 -10.41 17.12
C VAL A 74 -10.54 -10.99 17.22
N HIS A 75 -11.50 -10.40 16.50
CA HIS A 75 -12.90 -10.87 16.43
C HIS A 75 -13.09 -12.05 15.47
N HIS A 76 -12.02 -12.60 14.90
CA HIS A 76 -12.12 -13.80 14.08
C HIS A 76 -12.65 -14.98 14.91
N ALA A 77 -13.95 -15.22 14.79
CA ALA A 77 -14.67 -16.44 15.15
C ALA A 77 -14.26 -17.65 14.27
N THR A 78 -13.00 -17.75 13.84
CA THR A 78 -12.52 -18.86 13.03
C THR A 78 -11.07 -19.15 13.38
N GLN A 79 -10.80 -20.34 13.91
CA GLN A 79 -9.50 -20.99 13.79
C GLN A 79 -9.08 -21.25 12.31
N TYR A 80 -9.75 -20.65 11.31
CA TYR A 80 -9.73 -21.02 9.88
C TYR A 80 -9.86 -19.85 8.88
N GLY A 81 -9.67 -18.60 9.32
CA GLY A 81 -9.83 -17.40 8.46
C GLY A 81 -8.56 -16.54 8.38
N HIS A 82 -8.41 -15.77 7.30
CA HIS A 82 -7.23 -14.94 7.02
C HIS A 82 -7.61 -13.51 6.66
N VAL A 83 -6.90 -12.51 7.21
CA VAL A 83 -7.03 -11.10 6.82
C VAL A 83 -5.74 -10.61 6.20
N PHE A 84 -5.82 -10.18 4.95
CA PHE A 84 -4.73 -9.59 4.19
C PHE A 84 -4.91 -8.07 4.12
N SER A 85 -3.82 -7.33 3.99
CA SER A 85 -3.86 -5.87 3.92
C SER A 85 -3.12 -5.36 2.70
N ASN A 86 -3.65 -4.28 2.12
CA ASN A 86 -3.06 -3.46 1.07
C ASN A 86 -2.61 -4.31 -0.13
N LYS A 87 -3.44 -5.32 -0.47
CA LYS A 87 -3.16 -6.23 -1.58
C LYS A 87 -3.57 -5.56 -2.88
N ARG A 88 -2.71 -5.65 -3.88
CA ARG A 88 -2.90 -5.07 -5.21
C ARG A 88 -3.38 -6.15 -6.18
N ILE A 89 -4.68 -6.12 -6.48
CA ILE A 89 -5.38 -7.06 -7.35
C ILE A 89 -5.21 -6.60 -8.81
N PRO A 90 -4.67 -7.43 -9.72
CA PRO A 90 -4.62 -7.11 -11.15
C PRO A 90 -6.02 -6.79 -11.69
N ARG A 91 -6.18 -5.70 -12.44
CA ARG A 91 -7.47 -5.40 -13.09
C ARG A 91 -7.83 -6.47 -14.13
N ASP A 92 -6.80 -6.94 -14.81
CA ASP A 92 -6.82 -8.03 -15.77
C ASP A 92 -5.58 -8.91 -15.53
N VAL A 93 -5.80 -10.22 -15.44
CA VAL A 93 -4.74 -11.21 -15.25
C VAL A 93 -3.90 -11.42 -16.51
N GLN A 94 -4.47 -11.19 -17.69
CA GLN A 94 -3.81 -11.32 -18.98
C GLN A 94 -3.11 -10.02 -19.40
N ALA A 95 -3.58 -8.87 -18.92
CA ALA A 95 -3.06 -7.56 -19.28
C ALA A 95 -2.50 -6.82 -18.06
N ALA A 96 -1.32 -7.24 -17.59
CA ALA A 96 -0.64 -6.65 -16.44
C ALA A 96 -0.41 -5.12 -16.56
N ALA A 97 -0.37 -4.59 -17.79
CA ALA A 97 -0.23 -3.16 -18.07
C ALA A 97 -1.48 -2.33 -17.73
N MET A 98 -2.66 -2.94 -17.58
CA MET A 98 -3.90 -2.24 -17.21
C MET A 98 -3.95 -1.78 -15.75
N GLY A 99 -2.87 -1.99 -15.00
CA GLY A 99 -2.75 -1.58 -13.61
C GLY A 99 -3.45 -2.52 -12.63
N ARG A 100 -3.53 -2.06 -11.38
CA ARG A 100 -4.03 -2.85 -10.26
C ARG A 100 -5.02 -2.04 -9.44
N PHE A 101 -5.99 -2.72 -8.83
CA PHE A 101 -6.79 -2.19 -7.74
C PHE A 101 -6.07 -2.43 -6.42
N GLU A 102 -6.07 -1.46 -5.53
CA GLU A 102 -5.68 -1.68 -4.13
C GLU A 102 -6.91 -2.02 -3.30
N ALA A 103 -6.80 -3.08 -2.49
CA ALA A 103 -7.76 -3.40 -1.45
C ALA A 103 -7.11 -3.15 -0.08
N ASP A 104 -7.71 -2.26 0.72
CA ASP A 104 -7.24 -1.95 2.08
C ASP A 104 -7.18 -3.24 2.90
N LEU A 105 -8.27 -4.02 2.89
CA LEU A 105 -8.32 -5.34 3.49
C LEU A 105 -9.03 -6.36 2.59
N ILE A 106 -8.52 -7.59 2.62
CA ILE A 106 -9.22 -8.77 2.09
C ILE A 106 -9.39 -9.75 3.25
N ALA A 107 -10.62 -10.12 3.58
CA ALA A 107 -10.90 -11.15 4.57
C ALA A 107 -11.41 -12.42 3.89
N LEU A 108 -10.76 -13.54 4.18
CA LEU A 108 -11.14 -14.87 3.72
C LEU A 108 -11.58 -15.70 4.91
N THR A 109 -12.75 -16.32 4.79
CA THR A 109 -13.32 -17.22 5.80
C THR A 109 -13.71 -18.54 5.13
N PRO A 110 -14.01 -19.60 5.90
CA PRO A 110 -14.58 -20.82 5.34
C PRO A 110 -15.92 -20.63 4.61
N ARG A 111 -16.53 -19.45 4.66
CA ARG A 111 -17.84 -19.20 4.03
C ARG A 111 -17.80 -18.15 2.93
N ARG A 112 -16.87 -17.18 3.00
CA ARG A 112 -16.92 -15.94 2.22
C ARG A 112 -15.53 -15.36 1.95
N VAL A 113 -15.45 -14.60 0.86
CA VAL A 113 -14.34 -13.71 0.50
C VAL A 113 -14.87 -12.28 0.55
N LEU A 114 -14.20 -11.39 1.28
CA LEU A 114 -14.62 -10.01 1.53
C LEU A 114 -13.54 -9.04 1.07
N VAL A 115 -13.92 -8.03 0.29
CA VAL A 115 -13.08 -6.84 0.03
C VAL A 115 -13.60 -5.69 0.88
N LEU A 116 -12.78 -5.18 1.78
CA LEU A 116 -13.17 -4.14 2.73
C LEU A 116 -12.34 -2.88 2.45
N GLU A 117 -13.03 -1.76 2.28
CA GLU A 117 -12.42 -0.43 2.19
C GLU A 117 -12.58 0.28 3.53
N VAL A 118 -11.53 0.88 4.07
CA VAL A 118 -11.54 1.52 5.38
C VAL A 118 -11.40 3.03 5.21
N LYS A 119 -12.33 3.81 5.77
CA LYS A 119 -12.34 5.27 5.69
C LYS A 119 -12.36 5.90 7.08
N ASN A 120 -11.44 6.83 7.31
CA ASN A 120 -11.38 7.65 8.52
C ASN A 120 -11.84 9.09 8.24
N TRP A 121 -12.98 9.23 7.54
CA TRP A 121 -13.53 10.53 7.18
C TRP A 121 -14.13 11.24 8.39
N SER A 122 -14.33 12.56 8.28
CA SER A 122 -14.94 13.38 9.34
C SER A 122 -15.91 14.39 8.73
N GLY A 123 -16.80 14.95 9.55
CA GLY A 123 -17.82 15.89 9.10
C GLY A 123 -19.10 15.16 8.68
N GLN A 124 -19.67 15.54 7.55
CA GLN A 124 -20.91 14.97 7.03
C GLN A 124 -20.67 14.29 5.68
N LEU A 125 -21.32 13.16 5.42
CA LEU A 125 -21.31 12.46 4.15
C LEU A 125 -22.72 12.40 3.58
N LYS A 126 -22.92 12.95 2.38
CA LYS A 126 -24.22 13.09 1.72
C LYS A 126 -24.23 12.41 0.35
N VAL A 127 -25.41 11.95 -0.08
CA VAL A 127 -25.61 11.49 -1.46
C VAL A 127 -25.77 12.70 -2.39
N ALA A 128 -25.07 12.69 -3.51
CA ALA A 128 -25.26 13.64 -4.59
C ALA A 128 -25.26 12.89 -5.94
N GLY A 129 -26.44 12.44 -6.38
CA GLY A 129 -26.58 11.61 -7.57
C GLY A 129 -25.87 10.26 -7.41
N ASP A 130 -24.93 9.96 -8.31
CA ASP A 130 -24.10 8.76 -8.30
C ASP A 130 -22.80 8.93 -7.49
N ARG A 131 -22.64 10.06 -6.77
CA ARG A 131 -21.44 10.41 -6.01
C ARG A 131 -21.76 10.61 -4.54
N TRP A 132 -20.71 10.56 -3.73
CA TRP A 132 -20.79 10.91 -2.32
C TRP A 132 -20.05 12.22 -2.08
N VAL A 133 -20.67 13.15 -1.38
CA VAL A 133 -20.07 14.45 -1.05
C VAL A 133 -19.78 14.50 0.44
N GLN A 134 -18.51 14.68 0.79
CA GLN A 134 -18.08 14.88 2.15
C GLN A 134 -17.98 16.39 2.43
N VAL A 135 -18.77 16.89 3.38
CA VAL A 135 -18.59 18.22 3.97
C VAL A 135 -17.68 18.08 5.17
N GLN A 136 -16.43 18.53 5.04
CA GLN A 136 -15.45 18.49 6.13
C GLN A 136 -15.82 19.47 7.25
N ARG A 137 -15.23 19.30 8.44
CA ARG A 137 -15.43 20.24 9.56
C ARG A 137 -15.03 21.69 9.27
N SER A 138 -14.15 21.90 8.28
CA SER A 138 -13.76 23.22 7.80
C SER A 138 -14.80 23.86 6.89
N GLY A 139 -15.89 23.16 6.56
CA GLY A 139 -16.86 23.57 5.53
C GLY A 139 -16.43 23.23 4.10
N ALA A 140 -15.22 22.70 3.90
CA ALA A 140 -14.75 22.31 2.57
C ALA A 140 -15.50 21.06 2.08
N GLU A 141 -15.96 21.09 0.83
CA GLU A 141 -16.62 19.96 0.19
C GLU A 141 -15.63 19.13 -0.63
N VAL A 142 -15.69 17.82 -0.48
CA VAL A 142 -14.89 16.88 -1.27
C VAL A 142 -15.82 15.86 -1.90
N THR A 143 -15.84 15.82 -3.23
CA THR A 143 -16.63 14.86 -4.00
C THR A 143 -15.85 13.57 -4.21
N HIS A 144 -16.43 12.46 -3.74
CA HIS A 144 -15.88 11.12 -3.90
C HIS A 144 -16.69 10.34 -4.94
N PRO A 145 -16.06 9.40 -5.68
CA PRO A 145 -16.82 8.41 -6.42
C PRO A 145 -17.65 7.56 -5.45
N ASN A 146 -18.71 6.91 -5.95
CA ASN A 146 -19.42 5.90 -5.17
C ASN A 146 -18.47 4.73 -4.85
N LEU A 147 -18.08 4.63 -3.58
CA LEU A 147 -17.13 3.63 -3.11
C LEU A 147 -17.67 2.20 -3.28
N LEU A 148 -18.98 2.01 -3.20
CA LEU A 148 -19.62 0.69 -3.39
C LEU A 148 -19.54 0.24 -4.85
N ALA A 149 -19.68 1.16 -5.80
CA ALA A 149 -19.51 0.86 -7.22
C ALA A 149 -18.05 0.50 -7.52
N HIS A 150 -17.11 1.28 -6.97
CA HIS A 150 -15.68 1.04 -7.17
C HIS A 150 -15.22 -0.29 -6.55
N ASN A 151 -15.65 -0.60 -5.33
CA ASN A 151 -15.33 -1.86 -4.67
C ASN A 151 -15.89 -3.07 -5.43
N ARG A 152 -17.00 -2.92 -6.16
CA ARG A 152 -17.60 -4.02 -6.94
C ARG A 152 -16.68 -4.43 -8.08
N GLU A 153 -15.97 -3.47 -8.68
CA GLU A 153 -14.94 -3.74 -9.68
C GLU A 153 -13.74 -4.46 -9.06
N LYS A 154 -13.27 -4.02 -7.87
CA LYS A 154 -12.19 -4.70 -7.13
C LYS A 154 -12.56 -6.15 -6.84
N LEU A 155 -13.79 -6.39 -6.40
CA LEU A 155 -14.31 -7.70 -6.07
C LEU A 155 -14.39 -8.62 -7.29
N ARG A 156 -14.90 -8.10 -8.42
CA ARG A 156 -14.91 -8.83 -9.70
C ARG A 156 -13.50 -9.18 -10.18
N ALA A 157 -12.55 -8.25 -10.03
CA ALA A 157 -11.15 -8.49 -10.38
C ALA A 157 -10.53 -9.58 -9.48
N LEU A 158 -10.83 -9.57 -8.18
CA LEU A 158 -10.36 -10.61 -7.25
C LEU A 158 -10.93 -11.98 -7.61
N HIS A 159 -12.23 -12.05 -7.94
CA HIS A 159 -12.88 -13.30 -8.37
C HIS A 159 -12.22 -13.87 -9.63
N ARG A 160 -12.01 -13.03 -10.65
CA ARG A 160 -11.29 -13.45 -11.88
C ARG A 160 -9.86 -13.89 -11.60
N TYR A 161 -9.16 -13.17 -10.72
CA TYR A 161 -7.79 -13.51 -10.31
C TYR A 161 -7.72 -14.89 -9.66
N LEU A 162 -8.65 -15.18 -8.74
CA LEU A 162 -8.73 -16.48 -8.07
C LEU A 162 -9.12 -17.60 -9.05
N ALA A 163 -10.11 -17.38 -9.90
CA ALA A 163 -10.49 -18.34 -10.92
C ALA A 163 -9.33 -18.67 -11.87
N HIS A 164 -8.55 -17.66 -12.28
CA HIS A 164 -7.35 -17.86 -13.10
C HIS A 164 -6.25 -18.65 -12.38
N ALA A 165 -6.15 -18.50 -11.04
CA ALA A 165 -5.27 -19.30 -10.20
C ALA A 165 -5.81 -20.73 -9.93
N GLY A 166 -6.91 -21.14 -10.58
CA GLY A 166 -7.54 -22.45 -10.42
C GLY A 166 -8.42 -22.59 -9.18
N VAL A 167 -8.75 -21.48 -8.51
CA VAL A 167 -9.59 -21.47 -7.30
C VAL A 167 -11.06 -21.32 -7.69
N ASN A 168 -11.87 -22.33 -7.39
CA ASN A 168 -13.27 -22.42 -7.78
C ASN A 168 -14.19 -22.03 -6.61
N ILE A 169 -14.22 -20.73 -6.31
CA ILE A 169 -15.17 -20.18 -5.35
C ILE A 169 -16.33 -19.53 -6.12
N PRO A 170 -17.60 -19.93 -5.84
CA PRO A 170 -18.76 -19.33 -6.47
C PRO A 170 -18.88 -17.82 -6.21
N ALA A 171 -19.36 -17.05 -7.19
CA ALA A 171 -19.40 -15.59 -7.14
C ALA A 171 -20.26 -15.06 -5.97
N GLU A 172 -21.30 -15.78 -5.56
CA GLU A 172 -22.16 -15.45 -4.42
C GLU A 172 -21.42 -15.49 -3.06
N ARG A 173 -20.19 -16.01 -3.02
CA ARG A 173 -19.33 -15.98 -1.83
C ARG A 173 -18.48 -14.72 -1.73
N PHE A 174 -18.48 -13.88 -2.75
CA PHE A 174 -17.71 -12.65 -2.80
C PHE A 174 -18.57 -11.48 -2.37
N HIS A 175 -18.10 -10.74 -1.38
CA HIS A 175 -18.81 -9.62 -0.76
C HIS A 175 -17.89 -8.41 -0.61
N GLN A 176 -18.50 -7.24 -0.46
CA GLN A 176 -17.78 -5.99 -0.23
C GLN A 176 -18.35 -5.23 0.94
N ALA A 177 -17.53 -4.40 1.58
CA ALA A 177 -18.01 -3.39 2.51
C ALA A 177 -17.11 -2.15 2.53
N VAL A 178 -17.69 -1.03 2.94
CA VAL A 178 -16.98 0.20 3.32
C VAL A 178 -17.12 0.37 4.82
N ILE A 179 -16.01 0.49 5.53
CA ILE A 179 -15.94 0.62 6.98
C ILE A 179 -15.54 2.05 7.34
N PHE A 180 -16.44 2.78 7.98
CA PHE A 180 -16.17 4.10 8.53
C PHE A 180 -15.72 4.01 9.98
N VAL A 181 -14.50 4.46 10.27
CA VAL A 181 -13.89 4.29 11.60
C VAL A 181 -14.03 5.47 12.54
N ASN A 182 -14.48 6.61 12.03
CA ASN A 182 -14.62 7.81 12.83
C ASN A 182 -16.06 7.88 13.36
N PRO A 183 -16.29 7.73 14.68
CA PRO A 183 -17.63 7.77 15.24
C PRO A 183 -18.28 9.16 15.15
N ARG A 184 -17.52 10.20 14.78
CA ARG A 184 -18.00 11.57 14.59
C ARG A 184 -18.28 11.90 13.12
N LEU A 185 -18.34 10.90 12.24
CA LEU A 185 -18.81 11.09 10.88
C LEU A 185 -20.33 10.95 10.86
N GLU A 186 -21.02 12.00 10.45
CA GLU A 186 -22.46 11.96 10.20
C GLU A 186 -22.68 11.41 8.79
N ILE A 187 -23.36 10.28 8.67
CA ILE A 187 -23.61 9.61 7.39
C ILE A 187 -25.09 9.77 7.07
N ASP A 188 -25.39 10.28 5.88
CA ASP A 188 -26.74 10.33 5.32
C ASP A 188 -27.41 8.93 5.40
N PRO A 189 -28.65 8.81 5.91
CA PRO A 189 -29.36 7.54 6.00
C PRO A 189 -29.37 6.74 4.70
N ALA A 190 -29.46 7.39 3.54
CA ALA A 190 -29.42 6.71 2.24
C ALA A 190 -28.10 5.95 1.98
N ILE A 191 -27.00 6.37 2.62
CA ILE A 191 -25.71 5.67 2.60
C ILE A 191 -25.62 4.70 3.78
N ALA A 192 -25.98 5.16 4.98
CA ALA A 192 -25.85 4.40 6.22
C ALA A 192 -26.72 3.14 6.24
N ASP A 193 -27.88 3.15 5.58
CA ASP A 193 -28.81 2.02 5.53
C ASP A 193 -28.40 0.96 4.51
N HIS A 194 -27.43 1.24 3.65
CA HIS A 194 -26.92 0.25 2.71
C HIS A 194 -26.15 -0.85 3.48
N PRO A 195 -26.45 -2.15 3.28
CA PRO A 195 -25.89 -3.21 4.11
C PRO A 195 -24.35 -3.31 3.99
N ALA A 196 -23.79 -2.99 2.83
CA ALA A 196 -22.34 -2.90 2.61
C ALA A 196 -21.65 -1.65 3.20
N VAL A 197 -22.32 -0.85 4.03
CA VAL A 197 -21.74 0.28 4.76
C VAL A 197 -21.77 -0.03 6.25
N LEU A 198 -20.60 0.01 6.89
CA LEU A 198 -20.40 -0.36 8.28
C LEU A 198 -19.71 0.80 9.01
N CYS A 199 -20.09 1.06 10.26
CA CYS A 199 -19.24 1.87 11.16
C CYS A 199 -18.23 0.94 11.87
N MET A 200 -17.32 1.48 12.68
CA MET A 200 -16.29 0.67 13.37
C MET A 200 -16.73 0.15 14.74
N ASP A 201 -17.57 0.89 15.46
CA ASP A 201 -18.18 0.40 16.71
C ASP A 201 -19.00 -0.87 16.44
N ASP A 202 -19.62 -0.84 15.28
CA ASP A 202 -20.28 -1.88 14.55
C ASP A 202 -19.41 -3.15 14.26
N VAL A 203 -18.10 -3.03 14.00
CA VAL A 203 -17.22 -4.17 13.63
C VAL A 203 -17.08 -5.23 14.74
N GLY A 204 -17.27 -4.86 16.01
CA GLY A 204 -17.27 -5.82 17.12
C GLY A 204 -18.52 -6.70 17.16
N ASP A 205 -19.67 -6.11 16.83
CA ASP A 205 -20.98 -6.77 16.82
C ASP A 205 -21.25 -7.52 15.52
N VAL A 206 -20.54 -7.15 14.44
CA VAL A 206 -20.47 -7.86 13.16
C VAL A 206 -20.04 -9.33 13.31
N LEU A 207 -19.28 -9.62 14.37
CA LEU A 207 -18.55 -10.89 14.52
C LEU A 207 -18.74 -11.58 15.89
N GLY A 208 -19.72 -11.14 16.72
CA GLY A 208 -20.29 -11.97 17.78
C GLY A 208 -20.04 -11.59 19.25
N SER A 209 -19.96 -10.32 19.64
CA SER A 209 -20.13 -9.96 21.07
C SER A 209 -21.61 -9.91 21.47
N GLY A 210 -22.06 -10.84 22.29
CA GLY A 210 -23.43 -10.95 22.79
C GLY A 210 -23.85 -9.88 23.82
N THR A 211 -23.74 -8.59 23.49
CA THR A 211 -24.42 -7.52 24.23
C THR A 211 -25.54 -6.91 23.37
N SER A 212 -26.61 -6.47 24.03
CA SER A 212 -27.94 -6.20 23.45
C SER A 212 -28.01 -5.06 22.41
N LEU A 213 -26.91 -4.33 22.15
CA LEU A 213 -26.81 -3.37 21.05
C LEU A 213 -26.38 -4.00 19.71
N GLY A 214 -25.79 -5.20 19.70
CA GLY A 214 -25.31 -5.88 18.49
C GLY A 214 -26.38 -6.55 17.61
N ARG A 215 -27.67 -6.51 18.01
CA ARG A 215 -28.76 -7.14 17.23
C ARG A 215 -29.04 -6.44 15.90
N HIS A 216 -28.90 -5.12 15.82
CA HIS A 216 -29.16 -4.38 14.58
C HIS A 216 -28.09 -4.64 13.51
N MET A 217 -26.87 -4.96 13.95
CA MET A 217 -25.72 -5.29 13.12
C MET A 217 -25.63 -6.75 12.72
N ALA A 218 -25.85 -7.66 13.67
CA ALA A 218 -26.07 -9.06 13.33
C ALA A 218 -27.24 -9.16 12.35
N ALA A 219 -28.31 -8.38 12.53
CA ALA A 219 -29.39 -8.29 11.54
C ALA A 219 -28.92 -7.67 10.21
N ARG A 220 -28.12 -6.59 10.18
CA ARG A 220 -27.66 -5.98 8.92
C ARG A 220 -26.63 -6.79 8.16
N LEU A 221 -25.75 -7.54 8.81
CA LEU A 221 -24.88 -8.53 8.16
C LEU A 221 -25.60 -9.79 7.85
N VAL A 222 -26.50 -10.26 8.72
CA VAL A 222 -27.40 -11.36 8.37
C VAL A 222 -28.15 -10.93 7.13
N GLN A 223 -28.71 -9.72 7.00
CA GLN A 223 -29.29 -9.17 5.77
C GLN A 223 -28.26 -9.03 4.63
N LEU A 224 -27.03 -8.56 4.85
CA LEU A 224 -25.95 -8.61 3.83
C LEU A 224 -25.65 -10.06 3.38
N LEU A 225 -25.93 -11.03 4.25
CA LEU A 225 -25.80 -12.47 4.07
C LEU A 225 -27.13 -13.18 3.73
N THR A 226 -28.30 -12.51 3.72
CA THR A 226 -29.64 -13.13 3.50
C THR A 226 -30.55 -12.36 2.54
N ASP A 227 -30.36 -11.08 2.30
CA ASP A 227 -31.24 -10.26 1.45
C ASP A 227 -30.66 -10.16 0.02
N ALA A 228 -30.78 -11.28 -0.68
CA ALA A 228 -31.33 -11.28 -2.03
C ALA A 228 -32.61 -12.11 -1.96
N GLU A 229 -33.76 -11.45 -1.88
CA GLU A 229 -35.08 -12.07 -1.75
C GLU A 229 -35.37 -13.01 -2.93
N THR A 230 -35.17 -14.31 -2.75
CA THR A 230 -36.24 -15.35 -2.75
C THR A 230 -35.68 -16.77 -2.62
N ASN A 231 -36.35 -17.57 -1.78
CA ASN A 231 -36.38 -19.03 -1.68
C ASN A 231 -35.34 -19.76 -0.80
N ALA A 232 -35.88 -20.71 -0.03
CA ALA A 232 -35.23 -21.60 0.95
C ALA A 232 -33.97 -22.35 0.45
N THR A 233 -33.79 -22.43 -0.86
CA THR A 233 -32.58 -22.93 -1.54
C THR A 233 -31.32 -22.09 -1.25
N LEU A 234 -31.48 -20.79 -0.99
CA LEU A 234 -30.37 -19.90 -0.59
C LEU A 234 -29.91 -20.17 0.85
N ALA A 235 -30.79 -20.48 1.79
CA ALA A 235 -30.39 -20.83 3.16
C ALA A 235 -29.48 -22.08 3.19
N GLU A 236 -29.79 -23.09 2.39
CA GLU A 236 -28.93 -24.26 2.18
C GLU A 236 -27.60 -23.88 1.51
N ASN A 237 -27.62 -23.02 0.49
CA ASN A 237 -26.40 -22.51 -0.12
C ASN A 237 -25.58 -21.63 0.82
N LEU A 238 -26.18 -20.83 1.71
CA LEU A 238 -25.48 -19.94 2.64
C LEU A 238 -24.75 -20.71 3.76
N LEU A 239 -25.26 -21.90 4.11
CA LEU A 239 -24.63 -22.86 5.03
C LEU A 239 -23.50 -23.68 4.37
N LYS A 240 -23.46 -23.78 3.03
CA LYS A 240 -22.37 -24.46 2.33
C LYS A 240 -21.05 -23.73 2.59
N VAL A 241 -20.11 -24.47 3.14
CA VAL A 241 -18.74 -24.05 3.43
C VAL A 241 -17.95 -24.09 2.12
N ILE A 242 -17.11 -23.09 1.88
CA ILE A 242 -16.08 -23.15 0.85
C ILE A 242 -15.17 -24.33 1.18
N PRO A 243 -14.94 -25.28 0.25
CA PRO A 243 -14.11 -26.44 0.52
C PRO A 243 -12.76 -26.02 1.12
N PRO A 244 -12.24 -26.68 2.17
CA PRO A 244 -10.98 -26.29 2.81
C PRO A 244 -9.80 -26.23 1.83
N THR A 245 -9.81 -27.06 0.79
CA THR A 245 -8.83 -27.04 -0.31
C THR A 245 -8.88 -25.72 -1.08
N GLU A 246 -10.08 -25.23 -1.40
CA GLU A 246 -10.29 -23.94 -2.06
C GLU A 246 -9.91 -22.77 -1.16
N VAL A 247 -10.20 -22.85 0.15
CA VAL A 247 -9.76 -21.85 1.13
C VAL A 247 -8.23 -21.77 1.18
N ALA A 248 -7.54 -22.92 1.22
CA ALA A 248 -6.09 -22.97 1.25
C ALA A 248 -5.47 -22.43 -0.06
N ALA A 249 -6.04 -22.80 -1.21
CA ALA A 249 -5.60 -22.32 -2.52
C ALA A 249 -5.84 -20.80 -2.67
N ALA A 250 -7.01 -20.29 -2.26
CA ALA A 250 -7.32 -18.86 -2.22
C ALA A 250 -6.35 -18.11 -1.30
N THR A 251 -6.07 -18.67 -0.12
CA THR A 251 -5.11 -18.10 0.84
C THR A 251 -3.73 -17.96 0.20
N ALA A 252 -3.24 -19.01 -0.47
CA ALA A 252 -1.95 -18.97 -1.15
C ALA A 252 -1.94 -17.93 -2.29
N ALA A 253 -2.98 -17.91 -3.12
CA ALA A 253 -3.11 -16.97 -4.24
C ALA A 253 -3.19 -15.51 -3.77
N ILE A 254 -3.97 -15.19 -2.73
CA ILE A 254 -4.08 -13.84 -2.16
C ILE A 254 -2.77 -13.45 -1.46
N LYS A 255 -2.11 -14.39 -0.77
CA LYS A 255 -0.80 -14.14 -0.14
C LYS A 255 0.24 -13.72 -1.19
N GLY A 256 0.21 -14.33 -2.37
CA GLY A 256 1.08 -14.02 -3.51
C GLY A 256 0.80 -12.68 -4.21
N LEU A 257 -0.34 -12.03 -3.96
CA LEU A 257 -0.58 -10.67 -4.46
C LEU A 257 0.44 -9.69 -3.89
N ARG A 258 0.99 -8.82 -4.74
CA ARG A 258 1.90 -7.75 -4.31
C ARG A 258 1.16 -6.70 -3.48
N THR A 259 1.94 -5.97 -2.69
CA THR A 259 1.55 -4.73 -2.02
C THR A 259 2.27 -3.55 -2.69
N TRP A 260 2.15 -2.34 -2.15
CA TRP A 260 2.97 -1.21 -2.60
C TRP A 260 4.42 -1.35 -2.11
N ASP A 261 5.36 -0.93 -2.96
CA ASP A 261 6.70 -0.62 -2.48
C ASP A 261 6.63 0.61 -1.58
N ARG A 262 7.49 0.67 -0.57
CA ARG A 262 7.53 1.77 0.40
C ARG A 262 8.91 2.35 0.54
N LEU A 263 8.96 3.68 0.52
CA LEU A 263 10.14 4.46 0.88
C LEU A 263 9.80 5.19 2.18
N THR A 264 10.50 4.87 3.27
CA THR A 264 10.41 5.64 4.50
C THR A 264 11.46 6.74 4.45
N LEU A 265 11.01 7.99 4.35
CA LEU A 265 11.85 9.17 4.38
C LEU A 265 12.39 9.43 5.78
N ARG A 266 13.49 10.18 5.86
CA ARG A 266 14.06 10.68 7.11
C ARG A 266 12.99 11.43 7.90
N GLY A 267 12.69 11.01 9.13
CA GLY A 267 11.59 11.59 9.92
C GLY A 267 10.27 10.81 9.86
N GLY A 268 10.25 9.67 9.14
CA GLY A 268 9.20 8.67 9.23
C GLY A 268 8.04 8.81 8.25
N ARG A 269 8.02 9.84 7.39
CA ARG A 269 7.03 9.92 6.30
C ARG A 269 7.21 8.75 5.32
N GLU A 270 6.14 8.05 5.02
CA GLU A 270 6.14 6.98 4.02
C GLU A 270 5.64 7.49 2.66
N LEU A 271 6.38 7.14 1.60
CA LEU A 271 5.92 7.22 0.22
C LEU A 271 5.54 5.80 -0.24
N GLN A 272 4.40 5.66 -0.89
CA GLN A 272 3.90 4.40 -1.45
C GLN A 272 3.85 4.49 -2.96
N GLY A 273 4.16 3.39 -3.66
CA GLY A 273 4.26 3.40 -5.11
C GLY A 273 4.96 2.17 -5.66
N ASP A 274 5.34 2.24 -6.93
CA ASP A 274 6.10 1.21 -7.63
C ASP A 274 7.53 1.67 -7.85
N ILE A 275 8.50 0.90 -7.34
CA ILE A 275 9.91 1.04 -7.71
C ILE A 275 10.05 0.50 -9.13
N ILE A 276 10.60 1.32 -10.02
CA ILE A 276 10.90 0.94 -11.40
C ILE A 276 12.34 0.44 -11.50
N TRP A 277 13.26 1.19 -10.88
CA TRP A 277 14.65 0.79 -10.72
C TRP A 277 15.28 1.45 -9.49
N LEU A 278 16.32 0.83 -8.97
CA LEU A 278 17.14 1.31 -7.85
C LEU A 278 18.57 1.44 -8.34
N ARG A 279 19.22 2.57 -8.10
CA ARG A 279 20.63 2.76 -8.40
C ARG A 279 21.45 2.83 -7.12
N LEU A 280 22.44 1.95 -7.02
CA LEU A 280 23.37 1.86 -5.90
C LEU A 280 24.80 1.85 -6.43
N THR A 281 25.65 2.77 -5.96
CA THR A 281 27.07 2.86 -6.30
C THR A 281 27.33 2.84 -7.81
N GLY A 282 26.51 3.59 -8.55
CA GLY A 282 26.57 3.67 -10.01
C GLY A 282 25.87 2.54 -10.77
N ASN A 283 25.52 1.42 -10.11
CA ASN A 283 24.85 0.29 -10.75
C ASN A 283 23.33 0.41 -10.63
N GLN A 284 22.63 0.27 -11.76
CA GLN A 284 21.17 0.29 -11.80
C GLN A 284 20.61 -1.13 -11.78
N ALA A 285 19.76 -1.42 -10.79
CA ALA A 285 19.02 -2.66 -10.67
C ALA A 285 17.54 -2.41 -11.03
N PRO A 286 16.97 -3.13 -12.02
CA PRO A 286 15.55 -3.04 -12.32
C PRO A 286 14.70 -3.65 -11.20
N ALA A 287 13.42 -3.27 -11.11
CA ALA A 287 12.48 -3.79 -10.11
C ALA A 287 12.39 -5.32 -10.08
N ALA A 288 12.55 -5.99 -11.23
CA ALA A 288 12.52 -7.45 -11.34
C ALA A 288 13.68 -8.14 -10.60
N ALA A 289 14.81 -7.44 -10.42
CA ALA A 289 15.96 -7.93 -9.66
C ALA A 289 15.77 -7.78 -8.14
N LEU A 290 14.72 -7.09 -7.70
CA LEU A 290 14.41 -6.89 -6.29
C LEU A 290 13.54 -8.03 -5.77
N LYS A 291 13.82 -8.47 -4.53
CA LYS A 291 13.11 -9.55 -3.85
C LYS A 291 11.76 -9.04 -3.31
N PRO A 292 10.61 -9.58 -3.77
CA PRO A 292 9.30 -9.26 -3.21
C PRO A 292 9.23 -9.54 -1.71
N GLY A 293 8.65 -8.62 -0.94
CA GLY A 293 8.63 -8.67 0.51
C GLY A 293 9.98 -8.36 1.19
N GLY A 294 11.06 -8.18 0.43
CA GLY A 294 12.37 -7.80 0.95
C GLY A 294 12.36 -6.37 1.50
N ALA A 295 13.21 -6.10 2.49
CA ALA A 295 13.33 -4.77 3.07
C ALA A 295 14.79 -4.44 3.39
N ALA A 296 15.14 -3.15 3.32
CA ALA A 296 16.46 -2.67 3.68
C ALA A 296 16.42 -1.34 4.42
N SER A 297 17.29 -1.21 5.42
CA SER A 297 17.57 0.03 6.13
C SER A 297 18.78 0.73 5.52
N LEU A 298 18.69 2.05 5.38
CA LEU A 298 19.72 2.91 4.82
C LEU A 298 20.32 3.74 5.95
N GLU A 299 21.56 3.43 6.31
CA GLU A 299 22.30 4.07 7.40
C GLU A 299 23.30 5.07 6.82
N TRP A 300 23.00 6.37 6.98
CA TRP A 300 23.84 7.46 6.48
C TRP A 300 24.78 8.02 7.56
N ARG A 301 26.03 8.33 7.19
CA ARG A 301 27.01 8.94 8.10
C ARG A 301 26.82 10.46 8.22
N ARG A 302 25.74 10.87 8.91
CA ARG A 302 25.39 12.28 9.08
C ARG A 302 26.17 12.99 10.20
N GLY A 303 26.60 12.25 11.23
CA GLY A 303 27.32 12.79 12.39
C GLY A 303 28.73 13.31 12.07
N VAL A 304 29.22 14.26 12.87
CA VAL A 304 30.52 14.95 12.68
C VAL A 304 31.69 13.97 12.60
N ILE A 305 31.82 13.06 13.57
CA ILE A 305 32.95 12.12 13.64
C ILE A 305 32.94 11.15 12.44
N GLY A 306 31.79 10.54 12.15
CA GLY A 306 31.64 9.58 11.05
C GLY A 306 31.74 10.23 9.67
N GLY A 307 31.27 11.47 9.53
CA GLY A 307 31.33 12.26 8.29
C GLY A 307 32.74 12.71 7.95
N ILE A 308 33.50 13.21 8.92
CA ILE A 308 34.91 13.60 8.71
C ILE A 308 35.75 12.37 8.33
N GLN A 309 35.53 11.22 8.99
CA GLN A 309 36.18 9.97 8.60
C GLN A 309 35.87 9.56 7.16
N TRP A 310 34.64 9.79 6.70
CA TRP A 310 34.24 9.54 5.32
C TRP A 310 34.98 10.46 4.33
N VAL A 311 34.94 11.78 4.57
CA VAL A 311 35.58 12.80 3.72
C VAL A 311 37.08 12.54 3.56
N LEU A 312 37.77 12.16 4.64
CA LEU A 312 39.22 11.94 4.64
C LEU A 312 39.64 10.56 4.10
N ARG A 313 38.87 9.50 4.36
CA ARG A 313 39.26 8.10 4.03
C ARG A 313 38.58 7.53 2.79
N ASN A 314 37.80 8.33 2.06
CA ASN A 314 37.07 7.92 0.85
C ASN A 314 36.29 6.60 1.00
N ARG A 315 35.60 6.43 2.14
CA ARG A 315 34.70 5.29 2.36
C ARG A 315 33.34 5.57 1.68
N GLY A 316 32.37 4.65 1.74
CA GLY A 316 30.99 4.98 1.35
C GLY A 316 30.34 6.00 2.31
N ALA A 317 29.44 6.83 1.79
CA ALA A 317 28.69 7.85 2.53
C ALA A 317 27.64 7.24 3.49
N GLY A 318 27.17 6.05 3.16
CA GLY A 318 26.27 5.26 3.99
C GLY A 318 26.44 3.77 3.76
N ASN A 319 25.54 2.99 4.36
CA ASN A 319 25.39 1.58 4.08
C ASN A 319 23.92 1.19 4.00
N LEU A 320 23.59 0.31 3.07
CA LEU A 320 22.31 -0.38 3.01
C LEU A 320 22.46 -1.76 3.64
N ARG A 321 21.50 -2.12 4.49
CA ARG A 321 21.44 -3.41 5.19
C ARG A 321 20.04 -4.00 5.07
N GLY A 322 19.93 -5.22 4.55
CA GLY A 322 18.64 -5.87 4.35
C GLY A 322 18.69 -6.98 3.34
N ASP A 323 17.51 -7.41 2.87
CA ASP A 323 17.31 -8.55 1.98
C ASP A 323 16.55 -8.19 0.69
N ILE A 324 16.83 -7.04 0.10
CA ILE A 324 16.10 -6.54 -1.08
C ILE A 324 16.53 -7.17 -2.42
N PHE A 325 17.57 -8.00 -2.47
CA PHE A 325 18.05 -8.66 -3.70
C PHE A 325 17.94 -10.18 -3.60
N TRP A 326 17.71 -10.86 -4.74
CA TRP A 326 17.62 -12.32 -4.83
C TRP A 326 18.95 -13.03 -4.66
N ASP A 327 20.02 -12.40 -5.13
CA ASP A 327 21.34 -13.03 -5.18
C ASP A 327 22.00 -13.02 -3.78
N GLN A 328 22.32 -14.22 -3.33
CA GLN A 328 22.92 -14.54 -2.04
C GLN A 328 24.36 -14.03 -1.90
N HIS A 329 24.92 -13.36 -2.92
CA HIS A 329 26.15 -12.58 -2.77
C HIS A 329 26.00 -11.38 -1.81
N LEU A 330 24.78 -11.01 -1.43
CA LEU A 330 24.50 -10.24 -0.23
C LEU A 330 24.00 -11.16 0.88
N VAL A 331 24.94 -11.86 1.53
CA VAL A 331 24.71 -12.61 2.77
C VAL A 331 23.87 -11.76 3.73
N PRO A 332 22.85 -12.31 4.40
CA PRO A 332 22.12 -11.58 5.45
C PRO A 332 23.08 -10.88 6.41
N GLY A 333 23.04 -9.55 6.44
CA GLY A 333 23.95 -8.72 7.24
C GLY A 333 25.14 -8.10 6.50
N ARG A 334 25.39 -8.44 5.23
CA ARG A 334 26.38 -7.75 4.39
C ARG A 334 25.89 -6.33 4.10
N ARG A 335 26.78 -5.36 4.36
CA ARG A 335 26.53 -3.94 4.12
C ARG A 335 26.85 -3.62 2.67
N VAL A 336 25.88 -3.12 1.92
CA VAL A 336 26.11 -2.53 0.61
C VAL A 336 26.51 -1.07 0.83
N PRO A 337 27.67 -0.60 0.36
CA PRO A 337 28.02 0.81 0.47
C PRO A 337 26.98 1.67 -0.25
N LEU A 338 26.71 2.86 0.28
CA LEU A 338 25.87 3.87 -0.36
C LEU A 338 26.69 5.11 -0.69
N ASP A 339 26.41 5.69 -1.84
CA ASP A 339 26.94 6.97 -2.29
C ASP A 339 25.84 8.05 -2.23
N ALA A 340 26.23 9.31 -2.05
CA ALA A 340 25.28 10.40 -1.80
C ALA A 340 24.34 10.68 -3.00
N ASP A 341 24.72 10.21 -4.19
CA ASP A 341 24.00 10.31 -5.45
C ASP A 341 23.17 9.06 -5.78
N ASP A 342 23.14 8.06 -4.89
CA ASP A 342 22.24 6.93 -5.01
C ASP A 342 20.79 7.38 -5.01
N CYS A 343 20.00 6.77 -5.89
CA CYS A 343 18.62 7.21 -6.14
C CYS A 343 17.72 6.03 -6.54
N VAL A 344 16.42 6.25 -6.42
CA VAL A 344 15.38 5.31 -6.84
C VAL A 344 14.43 5.99 -7.81
N TYR A 345 14.06 5.30 -8.88
CA TYR A 345 13.01 5.76 -9.78
C TYR A 345 11.69 5.13 -9.38
N PHE A 346 10.75 5.99 -9.04
CA PHE A 346 9.58 5.62 -8.26
C PHE A 346 8.32 6.26 -8.84
N HIS A 347 7.28 5.45 -8.98
CA HIS A 347 5.97 5.87 -9.47
C HIS A 347 4.94 5.85 -8.36
N GLU A 348 4.55 7.02 -7.88
CA GLU A 348 3.49 7.15 -6.87
C GLU A 348 2.10 6.98 -7.50
N PRO A 349 1.13 6.43 -6.75
CA PRO A 349 -0.25 6.34 -7.19
C PRO A 349 -0.82 7.72 -7.52
N GLY A 350 -1.46 7.85 -8.68
CA GLY A 350 -2.10 9.10 -9.11
C GLY A 350 -1.15 10.10 -9.77
N GLU A 351 0.16 9.90 -9.71
CA GLU A 351 1.12 10.74 -10.43
C GLU A 351 1.16 10.39 -11.92
N PRO A 352 1.16 11.38 -12.84
CA PRO A 352 1.15 11.12 -14.28
C PRO A 352 2.50 10.57 -14.78
N LYS A 353 3.60 10.87 -14.08
CA LYS A 353 4.94 10.43 -14.44
C LYS A 353 5.73 10.02 -13.18
N PRO A 354 6.56 8.97 -13.28
CA PRO A 354 7.48 8.63 -12.20
C PRO A 354 8.49 9.76 -11.93
N SER A 355 9.13 9.67 -10.79
CA SER A 355 10.12 10.64 -10.32
C SER A 355 11.35 9.96 -9.75
N ILE A 356 12.46 10.69 -9.71
CA ILE A 356 13.71 10.21 -9.14
C ILE A 356 13.79 10.72 -7.71
N ILE A 357 13.95 9.82 -6.76
CA ILE A 357 14.04 10.12 -5.33
C ILE A 357 15.47 9.83 -4.87
N ALA A 358 16.08 10.81 -4.21
CA ALA A 358 17.42 10.68 -3.66
C ALA A 358 17.40 9.78 -2.40
N LEU A 359 18.20 8.72 -2.39
CA LEU A 359 18.27 7.80 -1.25
C LEU A 359 18.88 8.46 -0.01
N SER A 360 19.61 9.55 -0.18
CA SER A 360 20.11 10.41 0.91
C SER A 360 19.00 10.97 1.83
N HIS A 361 17.74 10.92 1.39
CA HIS A 361 16.56 11.28 2.18
C HIS A 361 15.75 10.07 2.66
N VAL A 362 16.15 8.85 2.30
CA VAL A 362 15.46 7.60 2.61
C VAL A 362 16.20 6.86 3.73
N GLU A 363 15.44 6.37 4.71
CA GLU A 363 15.93 5.55 5.83
C GLU A 363 15.56 4.07 5.67
N ARG A 364 14.49 3.77 4.92
CA ARG A 364 14.07 2.38 4.68
C ARG A 364 13.42 2.21 3.31
N LEU A 365 13.72 1.09 2.68
CA LEU A 365 13.07 0.56 1.48
C LEU A 365 12.33 -0.73 1.85
N GLN A 366 11.13 -0.92 1.32
CA GLN A 366 10.39 -2.17 1.41
C GLN A 366 9.79 -2.49 0.04
N ILE A 367 10.00 -3.72 -0.43
CA ILE A 367 9.46 -4.22 -1.69
C ILE A 367 8.13 -4.92 -1.43
N GLY A 368 7.13 -4.59 -2.24
CA GLY A 368 5.73 -4.97 -2.08
C GLY A 368 5.39 -6.41 -2.40
#